data_AF-A0A644YEN3-F1
#
_entry.id   AF-A0A644YEN3-F1
#
_cell.length_a   1.000
_cell.length_b   1.000
_cell.length_c   1.000
_cell.angle_alpha   90.00
_cell.angle_beta   90.00
_cell.angle_gamma   90.00
#
_symmetry.space_group_name_H-M   'P 1'
#
loop_
_entity.id
_entity.type
_entity.pdbx_description
1 polymer ?
#
loop_
_entity_poly.entity_id
_entity_poly.type
_entity_poly.pdbx_seq_one_letter_code
_entity_poly.pdbx_strand_id
1 'polypeptide(L)'
;MKFETIIRRNRMTAEKPEFRQMMSSFLDKVMELEFTIKSNDGVYSIYLDGIKVYSLERDTCKYNRHYYASTITSDKLEQLEIVLYNFFGKGGQGSSLIGKAVD
;
A
#
# COMPACT_ATOMS: atom_id res chain seq x y z
N MET A 1 -28.95 -17.88 22.96
CA MET A 1 -28.53 -16.48 23.19
C MET A 1 -27.72 -16.03 21.99
N LYS A 2 -28.09 -14.91 21.36
CA LYS A 2 -27.46 -14.37 20.14
C LYS A 2 -26.22 -13.56 20.53
N PHE A 3 -25.07 -13.88 19.94
CA PHE A 3 -23.89 -13.01 19.95
C PHE A 3 -24.14 -11.86 18.99
N GLU A 4 -24.67 -10.75 19.48
CA GLU A 4 -24.59 -9.48 18.76
C GLU A 4 -23.18 -8.93 18.93
N THR A 5 -22.26 -9.45 18.12
CA THR A 5 -20.99 -8.77 17.86
C THR A 5 -21.33 -7.53 17.04
N ILE A 6 -21.59 -6.42 17.73
CA ILE A 6 -21.65 -5.09 17.13
C ILE A 6 -20.24 -4.80 16.62
N ILE A 7 -19.95 -5.25 15.40
CA ILE A 7 -18.86 -4.71 14.59
C ILE A 7 -19.28 -3.28 14.30
N ARG A 8 -18.88 -2.35 15.18
CA ARG A 8 -18.90 -0.93 14.89
C ARG A 8 -18.05 -0.75 13.64
N ARG A 9 -18.72 -0.66 12.49
CA ARG A 9 -18.20 -0.01 11.31
C ARG A 9 -17.90 1.41 11.74
N ASN A 10 -16.67 1.64 12.19
CA ASN A 10 -16.07 2.95 12.18
C ASN A 10 -16.01 3.35 10.71
N ARG A 11 -17.13 3.89 10.21
CA ARG A 11 -17.14 4.79 9.06
C ARG A 11 -16.07 5.81 9.41
N MET A 12 -14.97 5.77 8.67
CA MET A 12 -13.82 6.63 8.89
C MET A 12 -14.27 8.03 9.25
N THR A 13 -14.01 8.37 10.51
CA THR A 13 -13.85 9.72 10.98
C THR A 13 -13.10 10.51 9.93
N ALA A 14 -13.60 11.71 9.59
CA ALA A 14 -12.98 12.65 8.67
C ALA A 14 -11.45 12.57 8.79
N GLU A 15 -10.78 12.26 7.69
CA GLU A 15 -9.34 12.02 7.70
C GLU A 15 -8.63 13.16 8.40
N LYS A 16 -7.83 12.81 9.42
CA LYS A 16 -7.03 13.78 10.14
C LYS A 16 -6.14 14.52 9.13
N PRO A 17 -5.94 15.85 9.27
CA PRO A 17 -5.07 16.62 8.38
C PRO A 17 -3.67 15.99 8.19
N GLU A 18 -3.13 15.40 9.25
CA GLU A 18 -1.87 14.65 9.27
C GLU A 18 -1.86 13.48 8.26
N PHE A 19 -2.97 12.74 8.16
CA PHE A 19 -3.10 11.63 7.21
C PHE A 19 -3.10 12.11 5.76
N ARG A 20 -3.80 13.21 5.48
CA ARG A 20 -3.81 13.80 4.14
C ARG A 20 -2.42 14.28 3.73
N GLN A 21 -1.70 14.91 4.65
CA GLN A 21 -0.33 15.37 4.40
C GLN A 21 0.62 14.19 4.16
N MET A 22 0.57 13.17 5.02
CA MET A 22 1.32 11.93 4.85
C MET A 22 1.03 11.29 3.48
N MET A 23 -0.25 11.20 3.09
CA MET A 23 -0.61 10.63 1.80
C MET A 23 -0.13 11.46 0.61
N SER A 24 -0.18 12.79 0.69
CA SER A 24 0.38 13.65 -0.35
C SER A 24 1.87 13.36 -0.56
N SER A 25 2.65 13.35 0.53
CA SER A 25 4.08 13.06 0.46
C SER A 25 4.40 11.66 -0.05
N PHE A 26 3.56 10.66 0.27
CA PHE A 26 3.68 9.33 -0.30
C PHE A 26 3.46 9.34 -1.83
N LEU A 27 2.41 10.00 -2.31
CA LEU A 27 2.11 10.06 -3.75
C LEU A 27 3.24 10.75 -4.53
N ASP A 28 3.80 11.82 -3.98
CA ASP A 28 4.94 12.52 -4.58
C ASP A 28 6.15 11.57 -4.72
N LYS A 29 6.47 10.81 -3.66
CA LYS A 29 7.57 9.83 -3.70
C LYS A 29 7.34 8.72 -4.71
N VAL A 30 6.11 8.24 -4.86
CA VAL A 30 5.80 7.20 -5.85
C VAL A 30 5.97 7.74 -7.28
N MET A 31 5.56 8.98 -7.53
CA MET A 31 5.76 9.63 -8.84
C MET A 31 7.23 9.95 -9.12
N GLU A 32 8.02 10.37 -8.12
CA GLU A 32 9.47 10.57 -8.24
C GLU A 32 10.20 9.27 -8.66
N LEU A 33 9.70 8.12 -8.21
CA LEU A 33 10.21 6.80 -8.59
C LEU A 33 9.68 6.32 -9.96
N GLU A 34 9.01 7.19 -10.72
CA GLU A 34 8.47 6.95 -12.05
C GLU A 34 7.37 5.88 -12.10
N PHE A 35 6.68 5.64 -10.99
CA PHE A 35 5.50 4.78 -10.97
C PHE A 35 4.25 5.59 -11.33
N THR A 36 3.30 4.91 -11.96
CA THR A 36 1.95 5.45 -12.16
C THR A 36 1.02 5.01 -11.03
N ILE A 37 0.19 5.91 -10.51
CA ILE A 37 -0.86 5.61 -9.53
C ILE A 37 -2.25 5.83 -10.10
N LYS A 38 -3.18 4.94 -9.75
CA LYS A 38 -4.62 5.11 -9.97
C LYS A 38 -5.38 4.89 -8.67
N SER A 39 -6.25 5.82 -8.30
CA SER A 39 -7.13 5.68 -7.14
C SER A 39 -8.52 5.22 -7.60
N ASN A 40 -9.05 4.19 -6.96
CA ASN A 40 -10.43 3.73 -7.17
C ASN A 40 -11.03 3.25 -5.84
N ASP A 41 -12.15 3.83 -5.42
CA ASP A 41 -12.89 3.46 -4.21
C ASP A 41 -12.03 3.21 -2.97
N GLY A 42 -11.08 4.11 -2.67
CA GLY A 42 -10.21 3.99 -1.49
C GLY A 42 -9.04 3.02 -1.67
N VAL A 43 -8.79 2.50 -2.87
CA VAL A 43 -7.61 1.68 -3.19
C VAL A 43 -6.73 2.39 -4.21
N TYR A 44 -5.47 2.58 -3.86
CA TYR A 44 -4.44 3.05 -4.78
C TYR A 44 -3.76 1.86 -5.45
N SER A 45 -3.89 1.76 -6.77
CA SER A 45 -3.15 0.80 -7.60
C SER A 45 -1.89 1.46 -8.14
N ILE A 46 -0.73 0.82 -7.93
CA ILE A 46 0.60 1.33 -8.30
C ILE A 46 1.14 0.48 -9.45
N TYR A 47 1.65 1.13 -10.48
CA TYR A 47 2.06 0.50 -11.74
C TYR A 47 3.50 0.88 -12.12
N LEU A 48 4.26 -0.09 -12.60
CA LEU A 48 5.55 0.08 -13.28
C LEU A 48 5.38 -0.34 -14.73
N ASP A 49 5.70 0.54 -15.68
CA ASP A 49 5.62 0.26 -17.12
C ASP A 49 4.27 -0.34 -17.58
N GLY A 50 3.16 0.15 -16.98
CA GLY A 50 1.81 -0.32 -17.25
C GLY A 50 1.40 -1.60 -16.53
N ILE A 51 2.32 -2.26 -15.81
CA ILE A 51 2.05 -3.46 -15.03
C ILE A 51 1.73 -3.08 -13.59
N LYS A 52 0.62 -3.60 -13.06
CA LYS A 52 0.21 -3.35 -11.67
C LYS A 52 1.11 -4.13 -10.70
N VAL A 53 1.86 -3.43 -9.86
CA VAL A 53 2.83 -4.06 -8.96
C VAL A 53 2.34 -4.13 -7.53
N TYR A 54 1.64 -3.09 -7.08
CA TYR A 54 1.14 -2.95 -5.73
C TYR A 54 -0.29 -2.45 -5.68
N SER A 55 -0.98 -2.74 -4.58
CA SER A 55 -2.20 -2.04 -4.18
C SER A 55 -2.08 -1.61 -2.74
N LEU A 56 -2.54 -0.40 -2.43
CA LEU A 56 -2.59 0.19 -1.11
C LEU A 56 -4.05 0.54 -0.80
N GLU A 57 -4.61 -0.07 0.24
CA GLU A 57 -5.91 0.28 0.81
C GLU A 57 -5.75 1.52 1.71
N ARG A 58 -6.39 2.62 1.33
CA ARG A 58 -6.33 3.90 2.05
C ARG A 58 -6.81 3.77 3.49
N ASP A 59 -7.93 3.08 3.67
CA ASP A 59 -8.65 3.03 4.94
C ASP A 59 -7.93 2.18 6.00
N THR A 60 -7.18 1.18 5.54
CA THR A 60 -6.47 0.22 6.40
C THR A 60 -4.96 0.43 6.40
N CYS A 61 -4.45 1.32 5.53
CA CYS A 61 -3.03 1.51 5.24
C CYS A 61 -2.30 0.22 4.82
N LYS A 62 -3.04 -0.81 4.38
CA LYS A 62 -2.44 -2.09 4.00
C LYS A 62 -2.05 -2.08 2.54
N TYR A 63 -0.84 -2.52 2.26
CA TYR A 63 -0.36 -2.72 0.90
C TYR A 63 -0.04 -4.18 0.61
N ASN A 64 -0.24 -4.60 -0.63
CA ASN A 64 -0.04 -5.97 -1.11
C ASN A 64 0.68 -5.97 -2.47
N ARG A 65 1.67 -6.85 -2.63
CA ARG A 65 2.34 -7.09 -3.92
C ARG A 65 1.49 -8.03 -4.76
N HIS A 66 1.36 -7.75 -6.05
CA HIS A 66 0.61 -8.62 -6.96
C HIS A 66 1.46 -9.81 -7.40
N TYR A 67 0.85 -11.00 -7.52
CA TYR A 67 1.55 -12.25 -7.81
C TYR A 67 2.39 -12.19 -9.09
N TYR A 68 1.85 -11.64 -10.17
CA TYR A 68 2.56 -11.48 -11.45
C TYR A 68 3.70 -10.45 -11.40
N ALA A 69 3.75 -9.60 -10.38
CA ALA A 69 4.89 -8.72 -10.14
C ALA A 69 6.04 -9.41 -9.39
N SER A 70 5.88 -10.66 -8.95
CA SER A 70 6.96 -11.42 -8.31
C SER A 70 8.11 -11.75 -9.25
N THR A 71 7.85 -11.85 -10.55
CA THR A 71 8.86 -12.12 -11.59
C THR A 71 9.56 -10.85 -12.09
N ILE A 72 9.12 -9.67 -11.64
CA ILE A 72 9.72 -8.38 -12.01
C ILE A 72 10.77 -8.03 -10.96
N THR A 73 12.02 -7.95 -11.39
CA THR A 73 13.15 -7.44 -10.61
C THR A 73 13.55 -6.08 -11.15
N SER A 74 13.46 -5.05 -10.31
CA SER A 74 13.81 -3.67 -10.66
C SER A 74 14.19 -2.91 -9.39
N ASP A 75 15.27 -2.13 -9.44
CA ASP A 75 15.70 -1.27 -8.34
C ASP A 75 14.58 -0.31 -7.90
N LYS A 76 13.72 0.11 -8.83
CA LYS A 76 12.55 0.94 -8.56
C LYS A 76 11.55 0.22 -7.65
N LEU A 77 11.37 -1.10 -7.82
CA LEU A 77 10.45 -1.88 -6.98
C LEU A 77 10.99 -2.02 -5.56
N GLU A 78 12.29 -2.21 -5.40
CA GLU A 78 12.93 -2.24 -4.07
C GLU A 78 12.80 -0.88 -3.38
N GLN A 79 13.03 0.22 -4.12
CA GLN A 79 12.82 1.57 -3.60
C GLN A 79 11.36 1.84 -3.23
N LEU A 80 10.40 1.37 -4.03
CA LEU A 80 8.98 1.48 -3.72
C LEU A 80 8.62 0.70 -2.44
N GLU A 81 9.19 -0.49 -2.23
CA GLU A 81 8.98 -1.28 -1.01
C GLU A 81 9.50 -0.54 0.23
N ILE A 82 10.66 0.12 0.13
CA ILE A 82 11.20 0.98 1.20
C ILE A 82 10.26 2.16 1.47
N VAL A 83 9.74 2.82 0.44
CA VAL A 83 8.78 3.92 0.59
C VAL A 83 7.50 3.42 1.28
N LEU A 84 6.91 2.30 0.83
CA LEU A 84 5.72 1.72 1.46
C LEU A 84 5.96 1.40 2.93
N TYR A 85 7.11 0.82 3.26
CA TYR A 85 7.48 0.50 4.63
C TYR A 85 7.63 1.74 5.51
N ASN A 86 8.28 2.79 5.01
CA ASN A 86 8.51 4.03 5.77
C ASN A 86 7.22 4.78 6.11
N PHE A 87 6.21 4.70 5.23
CA PHE A 87 4.94 5.40 5.43
C PHE A 87 3.88 4.56 6.16
N PHE A 88 3.83 3.25 5.92
CA PHE A 88 2.73 2.39 6.39
C PHE A 88 3.18 1.22 7.27
N GLY A 89 4.49 1.05 7.46
CA GLY A 89 5.06 -0.04 8.26
C GLY A 89 5.05 -1.38 7.54
N LYS A 90 5.01 -2.47 8.30
CA LYS A 90 4.89 -3.83 7.75
C LYS A 90 3.50 -3.98 7.09
N GLY A 91 3.46 -4.21 5.79
CA GLY A 91 2.23 -4.34 5.01
C GLY A 91 1.34 -5.55 5.39
N GLY A 92 0.34 -5.84 4.55
CA GLY A 92 -0.60 -6.94 4.78
C GLY A 92 0.02 -8.34 4.63
N GLN A 93 -0.73 -9.40 4.94
CA GLN A 93 -0.29 -10.77 4.62
C GLN A 93 -0.10 -10.89 3.09
N GLY A 94 1.15 -11.10 2.65
CA GLY A 94 1.52 -11.04 1.22
C GLY A 94 2.16 -9.72 0.77
N SER A 95 2.38 -8.77 1.68
CA SER A 95 3.29 -7.64 1.43
C SER A 95 4.71 -8.16 1.35
N SER A 96 5.41 -7.88 0.25
CA SER A 96 6.85 -8.12 0.17
C SER A 96 7.51 -7.25 1.24
N LEU A 97 8.02 -7.90 2.26
CA LEU A 97 9.01 -7.34 3.15
C LEU A 97 10.26 -8.12 2.82
N ILE A 98 11.30 -7.42 2.40
CA ILE A 98 12.70 -7.72 2.73
C ILE A 98 12.75 -8.83 3.81
N GLY A 99 12.93 -10.07 3.36
CA GLY A 99 12.63 -11.24 4.17
C GLY A 99 12.05 -12.41 3.40
N LYS A 100 12.75 -12.89 2.36
CA LYS A 100 13.02 -14.33 2.38
C LYS A 100 13.76 -14.54 3.71
N ALA A 101 13.07 -15.10 4.71
CA ALA A 101 13.76 -15.65 5.85
C ALA A 101 14.82 -16.60 5.28
N VAL A 102 16.08 -16.22 5.48
CA VAL A 102 17.20 -17.15 5.38
C VAL A 102 16.94 -18.13 6.52
N ASP A 103 16.51 -19.33 6.19
CA ASP A 103 16.83 -20.53 6.97
C ASP A 103 18.16 -21.07 6.46
#